data_AF-A0A4P9WWG6-F1
#
_entry.id   AF-A0A4P9WWG6-F1
#
_cell.length_a   1.000
_cell.length_b   1.000
_cell.length_c   1.000
_cell.angle_alpha   90.00
_cell.angle_beta   90.00
_cell.angle_gamma   90.00
#
_symmetry.space_group_name_H-M   'P 1'
#
loop_
_entity.id
_entity.type
_entity.pdbx_description
1 polymer ?
#
loop_
_entity_poly.entity_id
_entity_poly.type
_entity_poly.pdbx_seq_one_letter_code
_entity_poly.pdbx_strand_id
1 'polypeptide(L)'
;METKLREAYPPSHGYEVVNFEPNGGSFTYDGVDVCGRRVVTWLQERLQGRNPPTDLSVIGYSLGGLILRYALGLLESLGVLEHVRLRVFTAFASPLAGAAKLGNSSMARLMNQYSSLLISRSGSHLMLADVVPGTKSRSLLELLADPA
;
A
#
# COMPACT_ATOMS: atom_id res chain seq x y z
N MET A 1 -0.75 -7.26 -18.91
CA MET A 1 0.54 -6.61 -18.63
C MET A 1 1.68 -7.63 -18.63
N GLU A 2 1.53 -8.73 -17.89
CA GLU A 2 2.54 -9.80 -17.79
C GLU A 2 2.96 -10.39 -19.16
N THR A 3 2.01 -10.72 -20.05
CA THR A 3 2.31 -11.31 -21.36
C THR A 3 3.22 -10.43 -22.22
N LYS A 4 2.93 -9.13 -22.31
CA LYS A 4 3.74 -8.16 -23.08
C LYS A 4 5.13 -7.94 -22.48
N LEU A 5 5.25 -7.97 -21.14
CA LEU A 5 6.55 -7.88 -20.47
C LEU A 5 7.41 -9.11 -20.74
N ARG A 6 6.82 -10.31 -20.68
CA ARG A 6 7.52 -11.57 -20.98
C ARG A 6 7.94 -11.68 -22.45
N GLU A 7 7.15 -11.14 -23.36
CA GLU A 7 7.50 -11.03 -24.78
C GLU A 7 8.68 -10.08 -25.01
N ALA A 8 8.68 -8.90 -24.38
CA ALA A 8 9.73 -7.90 -24.54
C ALA A 8 11.03 -8.26 -23.77
N TYR A 9 10.89 -8.93 -22.61
CA TYR A 9 11.98 -9.32 -21.73
C TYR A 9 11.80 -10.78 -21.33
N PRO A 10 12.47 -11.76 -21.96
CA PRO A 10 12.32 -13.16 -21.59
C PRO A 10 12.79 -13.43 -20.15
N PRO A 11 12.21 -14.43 -19.43
CA PRO A 11 12.58 -14.75 -18.04
C PRO A 11 14.06 -15.09 -17.82
N SER A 12 14.80 -15.44 -18.88
CA SER A 12 16.26 -15.62 -18.85
C SER A 12 17.02 -14.37 -18.39
N HIS A 13 16.37 -13.20 -18.34
CA HIS A 13 16.93 -11.95 -17.82
C HIS A 13 16.93 -11.86 -16.28
N GLY A 14 16.56 -12.93 -15.57
CA GLY A 14 16.74 -13.02 -14.12
C GLY A 14 15.74 -12.21 -13.30
N TYR A 15 14.49 -12.12 -13.75
CA TYR A 15 13.42 -11.42 -13.04
C TYR A 15 12.20 -12.32 -12.82
N GLU A 16 11.42 -12.00 -11.79
CA GLU A 16 10.14 -12.65 -11.50
C GLU A 16 9.05 -11.58 -11.37
N VAL A 17 7.96 -11.73 -12.12
CA VAL A 17 6.76 -10.89 -11.97
C VAL A 17 5.75 -11.64 -11.14
N VAL A 18 5.22 -10.98 -10.12
CA VAL A 18 4.28 -11.56 -9.19
C VAL A 18 3.09 -10.62 -8.99
N ASN A 19 1.89 -11.20 -8.94
CA ASN A 19 0.68 -10.47 -8.58
C ASN A 19 0.31 -10.82 -7.13
N PHE A 20 0.01 -9.78 -6.35
CA PHE A 20 -0.36 -9.94 -4.96
C PHE A 20 -1.89 -10.12 -4.85
N GLU A 21 -2.32 -11.35 -4.60
CA GLU A 21 -3.73 -11.73 -4.43
C GLU A 21 -4.31 -11.64 -3.00
N PRO A 22 -3.54 -11.74 -1.89
CA PRO A 22 -4.13 -11.86 -0.54
C PRO A 22 -4.99 -10.68 -0.05
N ASN A 23 -5.01 -9.54 -0.74
CA ASN A 23 -5.94 -8.43 -0.46
C ASN A 23 -7.13 -8.39 -1.42
N GLY A 24 -7.38 -9.43 -2.23
CA GLY A 24 -8.46 -9.45 -3.22
C GLY A 24 -9.86 -9.26 -2.63
N GLY A 25 -10.76 -8.66 -3.42
CA GLY A 25 -12.15 -8.46 -3.02
C GLY A 25 -12.30 -7.57 -1.79
N SER A 26 -13.09 -8.03 -0.81
CA SER A 26 -13.38 -7.27 0.40
C SER A 26 -12.19 -7.16 1.37
N PHE A 27 -11.15 -7.98 1.23
CA PHE A 27 -9.96 -7.91 2.10
C PHE A 27 -9.16 -6.62 1.94
N THR A 28 -9.31 -5.91 0.80
CA THR A 28 -8.74 -4.56 0.60
C THR A 28 -9.28 -3.53 1.60
N TYR A 29 -10.39 -3.83 2.26
CA TYR A 29 -11.08 -2.94 3.19
C TYR A 29 -10.60 -3.08 4.65
N ASP A 30 -9.73 -4.05 4.94
CA ASP A 30 -9.25 -4.34 6.30
C ASP A 30 -8.31 -3.28 6.88
N GLY A 31 -7.95 -2.25 6.11
CA GLY A 31 -7.03 -1.19 6.52
C GLY A 31 -5.73 -1.26 5.73
N VAL A 32 -5.26 -0.09 5.28
CA VAL A 32 -3.94 0.08 4.63
C VAL A 32 -2.82 -0.58 5.43
N ASP A 33 -2.85 -0.48 6.76
CA ASP A 33 -1.85 -1.07 7.65
C ASP A 33 -1.92 -2.60 7.69
N VAL A 34 -3.11 -3.19 7.79
CA VAL A 34 -3.32 -4.64 7.77
C VAL A 34 -2.94 -5.20 6.40
N CYS A 35 -3.45 -4.59 5.33
CA CYS A 35 -3.15 -4.95 3.96
C CYS A 35 -1.64 -4.87 3.67
N GLY A 36 -0.96 -3.85 4.17
CA GLY A 36 0.48 -3.68 3.97
C GLY A 36 1.31 -4.70 4.77
N ARG A 37 0.91 -5.03 6.01
CA ARG A 37 1.52 -6.14 6.76
C ARG A 37 1.39 -7.46 6.01
N ARG A 38 0.22 -7.76 5.42
CA ARG A 38 0.02 -8.96 4.58
C ARG A 38 0.97 -9.01 3.38
N VAL A 39 1.27 -7.87 2.75
CA VAL A 39 2.25 -7.81 1.65
C VAL A 39 3.63 -8.24 2.14
N VAL A 40 4.08 -7.71 3.29
CA VAL A 40 5.39 -8.06 3.86
C VAL A 40 5.46 -9.53 4.24
N THR A 41 4.45 -10.05 4.97
CA THR A 41 4.39 -11.46 5.36
C THR A 41 4.41 -12.37 4.13
N TRP A 42 3.60 -12.08 3.12
CA TRP A 42 3.56 -12.85 1.89
C TRP A 42 4.88 -12.83 1.12
N LEU A 43 5.57 -11.68 1.07
CA LEU A 43 6.91 -11.59 0.47
C LEU A 43 7.92 -12.45 1.24
N GLN A 44 7.91 -12.40 2.57
CA GLN A 44 8.79 -13.20 3.42
C GLN A 44 8.56 -14.70 3.22
N GLU A 45 7.30 -15.13 3.23
CA GLU A 45 6.91 -16.52 2.98
C GLU A 45 7.33 -16.98 1.58
N ARG A 46 7.13 -16.14 0.56
CA ARG A 46 7.51 -16.46 -0.82
C ARG A 46 9.03 -16.60 -1.00
N LEU A 47 9.81 -15.81 -0.27
CA LEU A 47 11.27 -15.81 -0.33
C LEU A 47 11.91 -16.84 0.61
N GLN A 48 11.13 -17.48 1.48
CA GLN A 48 11.64 -18.47 2.41
C GLN A 48 12.32 -19.64 1.67
N GLY A 49 13.57 -19.93 2.05
CA GLY A 49 14.37 -20.99 1.41
C GLY A 49 14.88 -20.65 0.01
N ARG A 50 14.73 -19.39 -0.45
CA ARG A 50 15.25 -18.90 -1.73
C ARG A 50 16.35 -17.87 -1.48
N ASN A 51 17.21 -17.68 -2.48
CA ASN A 51 18.13 -16.53 -2.44
C ASN A 51 17.32 -15.23 -2.54
N PRO A 52 17.56 -14.24 -1.67
CA PRO A 52 16.86 -12.98 -1.73
C PRO A 52 17.15 -12.25 -3.05
N PRO A 53 16.17 -11.51 -3.61
CA PRO A 53 16.40 -10.71 -4.80
C PRO A 53 17.33 -9.54 -4.48
N THR A 54 18.16 -9.14 -5.45
CA THR A 54 19.00 -7.94 -5.32
C THR A 54 18.23 -6.65 -5.53
N ASP A 55 17.16 -6.72 -6.34
CA ASP A 55 16.38 -5.57 -6.78
C ASP A 55 14.88 -5.86 -6.61
N LEU A 56 14.14 -4.86 -6.14
CA LEU A 56 12.69 -4.90 -5.98
C LEU A 56 12.06 -3.76 -6.76
N SER A 57 10.99 -4.04 -7.51
CA SER A 57 10.14 -3.03 -8.14
C SER A 57 8.69 -3.32 -7.81
N VAL A 58 7.93 -2.30 -7.41
CA VAL A 58 6.54 -2.45 -6.99
C VAL A 58 5.64 -1.43 -7.67
N ILE A 59 4.44 -1.87 -8.04
CA ILE A 59 3.45 -1.05 -8.73
C ILE A 59 2.12 -1.17 -7.98
N GLY A 60 1.55 -0.04 -7.60
CA GLY A 60 0.25 0.04 -6.94
C GLY A 60 -0.77 0.79 -7.80
N TYR A 61 -2.01 0.32 -7.81
CA TYR A 61 -3.12 1.03 -8.43
C TYR A 61 -4.18 1.38 -7.38
N SER A 62 -4.73 2.59 -7.44
CA SER A 62 -5.74 3.07 -6.49
C SER A 62 -5.25 2.88 -5.04
N LEU A 63 -6.04 2.24 -4.18
CA LEU A 63 -5.66 1.93 -2.79
C LEU A 63 -4.38 1.09 -2.67
N GLY A 64 -4.04 0.29 -3.69
CA GLY A 64 -2.83 -0.52 -3.73
C GLY A 64 -1.54 0.30 -3.61
N GLY A 65 -1.53 1.55 -4.09
CA GLY A 65 -0.37 2.44 -3.92
C GLY A 65 -0.13 2.83 -2.46
N LEU A 66 -1.20 3.07 -1.69
CA LEU A 66 -1.09 3.33 -0.25
C LEU A 66 -0.67 2.08 0.53
N ILE A 67 -1.24 0.92 0.19
CA ILE A 67 -0.86 -0.37 0.77
C ILE A 67 0.63 -0.64 0.56
N LEU A 68 1.13 -0.42 -0.66
CA LEU A 68 2.55 -0.58 -0.96
C LEU A 68 3.42 0.47 -0.26
N ARG A 69 2.98 1.73 -0.16
CA ARG A 69 3.71 2.74 0.61
C ARG A 69 3.89 2.32 2.07
N TYR A 70 2.84 1.79 2.70
CA TYR A 70 2.93 1.23 4.06
C TYR A 70 3.87 0.03 4.11
N ALA A 71 3.73 -0.92 3.18
CA ALA A 71 4.56 -2.13 3.14
C ALA A 71 6.05 -1.80 2.96
N LEU A 72 6.38 -0.83 2.09
CA LEU A 72 7.75 -0.37 1.89
C LEU A 72 8.33 0.28 3.16
N GLY A 73 7.56 1.11 3.87
CA GLY A 73 7.99 1.64 5.16
C GLY A 73 8.21 0.56 6.21
N LEU A 74 7.40 -0.50 6.20
CA LEU A 74 7.60 -1.65 7.07
C LEU A 74 8.86 -2.45 6.69
N LEU A 75 9.10 -2.69 5.40
CA LEU A 75 10.32 -3.33 4.91
C LEU A 75 11.59 -2.53 5.27
N GLU A 76 11.52 -1.20 5.16
CA GLU A 76 12.58 -0.29 5.61
C GLU A 76 12.84 -0.47 7.11
N SER A 77 11.79 -0.40 7.94
CA SER A 77 11.93 -0.55 9.40
C SER A 77 12.46 -1.91 9.85
N LEU A 78 12.31 -2.94 9.01
CA LEU A 78 12.84 -4.29 9.23
C LEU A 78 14.27 -4.47 8.68
N GLY A 79 14.88 -3.44 8.09
CA GLY A 79 16.20 -3.49 7.47
C GLY A 79 16.25 -4.26 6.15
N VAL A 80 15.10 -4.64 5.56
CA VAL A 80 15.08 -5.45 4.32
C VAL A 80 15.62 -4.65 3.13
N LEU A 81 15.31 -3.36 3.08
CA LEU A 81 15.74 -2.50 1.97
C LEU A 81 17.22 -2.08 2.05
N GLU A 82 17.92 -2.40 3.15
CA GLU A 82 19.39 -2.29 3.22
C GLU A 82 20.08 -3.33 2.35
N HIS A 83 19.43 -4.49 2.15
CA HIS A 83 19.97 -5.61 1.37
C HIS A 83 19.31 -5.77 0.00
N VAL A 84 18.09 -5.26 -0.16
CA VAL A 84 17.32 -5.32 -1.41
C VAL A 84 17.10 -3.91 -1.94
N ARG A 85 17.64 -3.63 -3.13
CA ARG A 85 17.53 -2.31 -3.74
C ARG A 85 16.13 -2.07 -4.30
N LEU A 86 15.38 -1.15 -3.71
CA LEU A 86 14.14 -0.66 -4.33
C LEU A 86 14.49 0.16 -5.59
N ARG A 87 14.12 -0.36 -6.76
CA ARG A 87 14.40 0.28 -8.06
C ARG A 87 13.30 1.21 -8.52
N VAL A 88 12.06 0.76 -8.36
CA VAL A 88 10.88 1.47 -8.83
C VAL A 88 9.77 1.29 -7.81
N PHE A 89 9.18 2.41 -7.37
CA PHE A 89 7.86 2.44 -6.76
C PHE A 89 6.99 3.34 -7.62
N THR A 90 5.96 2.77 -8.23
CA THR A 90 5.01 3.52 -9.05
C THR A 90 3.60 3.33 -8.51
N ALA A 91 2.89 4.44 -8.28
CA ALA A 91 1.51 4.43 -7.84
C ALA A 91 0.63 5.13 -8.87
N PHE A 92 -0.41 4.46 -9.36
CA PHE A 92 -1.34 4.97 -10.37
C PHE A 92 -2.71 5.23 -9.77
N ALA A 93 -3.25 6.43 -10.01
CA ALA A 93 -4.56 6.84 -9.48
C ALA A 93 -4.68 6.63 -7.95
N SER A 94 -3.56 6.69 -7.23
CA SER A 94 -3.49 6.39 -5.81
C SER A 94 -3.63 7.66 -4.97
N PRO A 95 -4.55 7.70 -4.00
CA PRO A 95 -4.76 8.85 -3.12
C PRO A 95 -3.68 8.92 -2.03
N LEU A 96 -2.41 9.11 -2.42
CA LEU A 96 -1.26 9.06 -1.51
C LEU A 96 -1.29 10.11 -0.38
N ALA A 97 -2.04 11.21 -0.58
CA ALA A 97 -2.24 12.28 0.40
C ALA A 97 -3.62 12.21 1.08
N GLY A 98 -4.37 11.12 0.90
CA GLY A 98 -5.75 10.98 1.34
C GLY A 98 -6.76 11.51 0.32
N ALA A 99 -8.03 11.44 0.69
CA ALA A 99 -9.16 11.92 -0.11
C ALA A 99 -9.64 13.28 0.41
N ALA A 100 -9.89 14.21 -0.50
CA ALA A 100 -10.47 15.50 -0.16
C ALA A 100 -11.90 15.32 0.39
N LYS A 101 -12.25 16.03 1.47
CA LYS A 101 -13.64 16.14 1.93
C LYS A 101 -14.48 16.75 0.80
N LEU A 102 -15.61 16.14 0.44
CA LEU A 102 -16.58 16.81 -0.44
C LEU A 102 -17.06 18.09 0.27
N GLY A 103 -17.35 19.17 -0.47
CA GLY A 103 -17.61 20.50 0.10
C GLY A 103 -18.78 20.62 1.11
N ASN A 104 -19.25 21.84 1.37
CA ASN A 104 -20.18 22.12 2.48
C ASN A 104 -21.67 21.85 2.21
N SER A 105 -22.03 21.26 1.07
CA SER A 105 -23.43 20.96 0.75
C SER A 105 -24.03 19.97 1.75
N SER A 106 -25.34 20.04 2.02
CA SER A 106 -25.97 19.14 3.00
C SER A 106 -25.82 17.67 2.62
N MET A 107 -25.83 17.36 1.31
CA MET A 107 -25.53 16.02 0.79
C MET A 107 -24.05 15.65 0.96
N ALA A 108 -23.12 16.58 0.76
CA ALA A 108 -21.70 16.34 0.98
C ALA A 108 -21.34 16.19 2.47
N ARG A 109 -22.02 16.91 3.38
CA ARG A 109 -21.91 16.70 4.83
C ARG A 109 -22.44 15.33 5.25
N LEU A 110 -23.58 14.92 4.68
CA LEU A 110 -24.12 13.58 4.87
C LEU A 110 -23.14 12.51 4.34
N MET A 111 -22.61 12.70 3.14
CA MET A 111 -21.62 11.80 2.55
C MET A 111 -20.33 11.78 3.35
N ASN A 112 -19.75 12.90 3.78
CA ASN A 112 -18.55 12.93 4.61
C ASN A 112 -18.76 12.31 6.01
N GLN A 113 -19.97 12.38 6.56
CA GLN A 113 -20.29 11.86 7.89
C GLN A 113 -20.69 10.39 7.88
N TYR A 114 -21.35 9.91 6.81
CA TYR A 114 -21.70 8.50 6.63
C TYR A 114 -20.67 7.72 5.82
N SER A 115 -19.82 8.39 5.03
CA SER A 115 -18.59 7.82 4.47
C SER A 115 -17.51 7.68 5.53
N SER A 116 -17.74 7.80 6.84
CA SER A 116 -16.80 7.25 7.83
C SER A 116 -17.38 6.00 8.48
N LEU A 117 -18.72 5.90 8.52
CA LEU A 117 -19.50 4.80 9.11
C LEU A 117 -19.80 3.65 8.13
N LEU A 118 -19.88 3.94 6.82
CA LEU A 118 -19.86 2.94 5.73
C LEU A 118 -18.44 2.57 5.33
N ILE A 119 -17.46 3.29 5.87
CA ILE A 119 -16.08 3.22 5.45
C ILE A 119 -15.39 2.18 6.31
N SER A 120 -14.98 1.14 5.63
CA SER A 120 -14.06 0.18 6.19
C SER A 120 -12.78 0.83 6.72
N ARG A 121 -11.96 0.11 7.47
CA ARG A 121 -10.73 0.66 8.04
C ARG A 121 -9.83 1.30 6.97
N SER A 122 -9.80 0.77 5.75
CA SER A 122 -9.06 1.41 4.65
C SER A 122 -9.59 2.80 4.28
N GLY A 123 -10.90 3.01 4.32
CA GLY A 123 -11.48 4.32 4.06
C GLY A 123 -11.26 5.31 5.20
N SER A 124 -11.13 4.87 6.46
CA SER A 124 -10.85 5.79 7.57
C SER A 124 -9.46 6.37 7.42
N HIS A 125 -8.49 5.56 6.99
CA HIS A 125 -7.16 6.02 6.59
C HIS A 125 -7.22 7.00 5.42
N LEU A 126 -8.01 6.69 4.38
CA LEU A 126 -8.17 7.60 3.22
C LEU A 126 -8.70 8.98 3.62
N MET A 127 -9.62 9.04 4.57
CA MET A 127 -10.28 10.28 4.99
C MET A 127 -9.53 10.99 6.13
N LEU A 128 -8.34 10.51 6.52
CA LEU A 128 -7.57 11.04 7.66
C LEU A 128 -8.40 11.07 8.96
N ALA A 129 -9.31 10.09 9.09
CA ALA A 129 -10.26 10.01 10.20
C ALA A 129 -9.80 9.04 11.30
N ASP A 130 -8.72 8.28 11.05
CA ASP A 130 -8.08 7.42 12.01
C ASP A 130 -7.11 8.17 12.92
N VAL A 131 -6.80 7.56 14.06
CA VAL A 131 -5.77 8.03 14.98
C VAL A 131 -4.87 6.84 15.32
N VAL A 132 -3.58 7.00 15.09
CA VAL A 132 -2.59 5.97 15.43
C VAL A 132 -2.28 6.04 16.93
N PRO A 133 -2.48 4.94 17.68
CA PRO A 133 -2.19 4.89 19.12
C PRO A 133 -0.74 5.30 19.44
N GLY A 134 -0.55 6.05 20.51
CA GLY A 134 0.78 6.52 20.93
C GLY A 134 1.28 7.77 20.20
N THR A 135 0.50 8.35 19.29
CA THR A 135 0.83 9.61 18.61
C THR A 135 0.02 10.78 19.17
N LYS A 136 0.46 12.02 18.87
CA LYS A 136 -0.29 13.26 19.18
C LYS A 136 -1.47 13.44 18.22
N SER A 137 -2.39 12.48 18.19
CA SER A 137 -3.59 12.47 17.34
C SER A 137 -3.30 12.51 15.83
N ARG A 138 -2.26 11.82 15.38
CA ARG A 138 -1.90 11.74 13.96
C ARG A 138 -2.60 10.55 13.30
N SER A 139 -3.07 10.74 12.08
CA SER A 139 -3.56 9.68 11.20
C SER A 139 -2.40 8.89 10.59
N LEU A 140 -2.68 7.69 10.10
CA LEU A 140 -1.70 6.84 9.45
C LEU A 140 -1.03 7.52 8.25
N LEU A 141 -1.82 8.22 7.43
CA LEU A 141 -1.26 8.87 6.23
C LEU A 141 -0.34 10.04 6.59
N GLU A 142 -0.62 10.76 7.69
CA GLU A 142 0.27 11.80 8.20
C GLU A 142 1.60 11.24 8.70
N LEU A 143 1.60 10.02 9.27
CA LEU A 143 2.85 9.35 9.65
C LEU A 143 3.62 8.89 8.42
N LEU A 144 2.94 8.29 7.43
CA LEU A 144 3.58 7.86 6.18
C LEU A 144 4.15 9.01 5.35
N ALA A 145 3.67 10.24 5.58
CA ALA A 145 4.16 11.47 4.96
C ALA A 145 5.29 12.15 5.73
N ASP A 146 5.61 11.68 6.94
CA ASP A 146 6.67 12.23 7.76
C ASP A 146 8.04 11.74 7.26
N PRO A 147 8.99 12.62 6.92
CA PRO A 147 10.35 12.23 6.57
C PRO A 147 11.26 11.95 7.78
N ALA A 148 10.76 12.16 9.01
CA ALA A 148 11.53 12.12 10.26
C ALA A 148 11.78 10.70 10.81
#